data_AF-A0A7L1AHL7-F1
#
_entry.id   AF-A0A7L1AHL7-F1
#
_cell.length_a   1.000
_cell.length_b   1.000
_cell.length_c   1.000
_cell.angle_alpha   90.00
_cell.angle_beta   90.00
_cell.angle_gamma   90.00
#
_symmetry.space_group_name_H-M   'P 1'
#
loop_
_entity.id
_entity.type
_entity.pdbx_description
1 polymer ?
#
loop_
_entity_poly.entity_id
_entity_poly.type
_entity_poly.pdbx_seq_one_letter_code
_entity_poly.pdbx_strand_id
1 'polypeptide(L)'
;GPARRFPVAAVDEILRDVVGSALREQRYEPGPCREAARDIAEVVKARVRDLGVPRYKIVVVAHVGQLGEQSLQIGSRCLWDPGTDTFSSYVFKNTSLFAVANVYGVYFE
;
A
#
# COMPACT_ATOMS: atom_id res chain seq x y z
N GLY A 1 -8.85 -19.81 -13.75
CA GLY A 1 -8.42 -18.40 -13.72
C GLY A 1 -9.55 -17.50 -13.24
N PRO A 2 -9.25 -16.31 -12.69
CA PRO A 2 -10.24 -15.40 -12.12
C PRO A 2 -11.26 -14.93 -13.15
N ALA A 3 -12.53 -14.84 -12.74
CA ALA A 3 -13.58 -14.20 -13.54
C ALA A 3 -13.33 -12.69 -13.72
N ARG A 4 -12.69 -12.05 -12.74
CA ARG A 4 -12.25 -10.65 -12.77
C ARG A 4 -10.83 -10.56 -12.24
N ARG A 5 -9.91 -10.02 -13.04
CA ARG A 5 -8.50 -9.82 -12.62
C ARG A 5 -8.40 -8.73 -11.55
N PHE A 6 -7.34 -8.80 -10.76
CA PHE A 6 -7.01 -7.75 -9.80
C PHE A 6 -6.77 -6.39 -10.51
N PRO A 7 -7.49 -5.32 -10.13
CA PRO A 7 -7.51 -4.05 -10.86
C PRO A 7 -6.34 -3.15 -10.44
N VAL A 8 -5.12 -3.51 -10.84
CA VAL A 8 -3.86 -2.83 -10.41
C VAL A 8 -3.93 -1.31 -10.55
N ALA A 9 -4.39 -0.78 -11.70
CA ALA A 9 -4.45 0.67 -11.93
C ALA A 9 -5.36 1.41 -10.92
N ALA A 10 -6.52 0.84 -10.58
CA ALA A 10 -7.40 1.44 -9.58
C ALA A 10 -6.79 1.38 -8.17
N VAL A 11 -6.03 0.32 -7.87
CA VAL A 11 -5.32 0.17 -6.59
C VAL A 11 -4.15 1.16 -6.49
N ASP A 12 -3.43 1.40 -7.58
CA ASP A 12 -2.38 2.43 -7.65
C ASP A 12 -2.95 3.84 -7.37
N GLU A 13 -4.14 4.14 -7.90
CA GLU A 13 -4.84 5.41 -7.64
C GLU A 13 -5.28 5.53 -6.19
N ILE A 14 -5.85 4.47 -5.60
CA ILE A 14 -6.21 4.43 -4.18
C ILE A 14 -4.97 4.66 -3.31
N LEU A 15 -3.86 3.99 -3.61
CA LEU A 15 -2.60 4.17 -2.87
C LEU A 15 -2.12 5.62 -2.94
N ARG A 16 -2.08 6.21 -4.14
CA ARG A 16 -1.64 7.60 -4.36
C ARG A 16 -2.50 8.59 -3.58
N ASP A 17 -3.82 8.41 -3.64
CA ASP A 17 -4.79 9.30 -3.00
C ASP A 17 -4.73 9.19 -1.47
N VAL A 18 -4.80 7.97 -0.92
CA VAL A 18 -4.81 7.75 0.54
C VAL A 18 -3.48 8.16 1.17
N VAL A 19 -2.35 7.75 0.59
CA VAL A 19 -1.03 8.13 1.15
C VAL A 19 -0.78 9.62 1.00
N GLY A 20 -1.13 10.20 -0.17
CA GLY A 20 -0.95 11.62 -0.42
C GLY A 20 -1.80 12.50 0.50
N SER A 21 -3.09 12.18 0.67
CA SER A 21 -3.98 12.93 1.57
C SER A 21 -3.56 12.82 3.04
N ALA A 22 -3.09 11.65 3.48
CA ALA A 22 -2.68 11.43 4.85
C ALA A 22 -1.37 12.16 5.21
N LEU A 23 -0.40 12.26 4.29
CA LEU A 23 0.99 12.60 4.63
C LEU A 23 1.54 13.88 3.98
N ARG A 24 0.85 14.47 2.99
CA ARG A 24 1.40 15.62 2.22
C ARG A 24 1.82 16.79 3.11
N GLU A 25 0.96 17.17 4.04
CA GLU A 25 1.18 18.31 4.95
C GLU A 25 1.70 17.88 6.34
N GLN A 26 2.00 16.60 6.54
CA GLN A 26 2.46 16.08 7.83
C GLN A 26 3.97 16.15 7.97
N ARG A 27 4.44 16.43 9.19
CA ARG A 27 5.86 16.28 9.55
C ARG A 27 6.07 14.95 10.27
N TYR A 28 7.29 14.41 10.21
CA TYR A 28 7.60 13.19 10.94
C TYR A 28 7.48 13.38 12.45
N GLU A 29 6.56 12.67 13.07
CA GLU A 29 6.40 12.57 14.52
C GLU A 29 6.14 11.09 14.88
N PRO A 30 6.93 10.45 15.77
CA PRO A 30 6.89 9.00 15.95
C PRO A 30 5.51 8.41 16.32
N GLY A 31 4.74 9.10 17.17
CA GLY A 31 3.39 8.67 17.55
C GLY A 31 2.41 8.82 16.39
N PRO A 32 2.18 10.04 15.88
CA PRO A 32 1.29 10.28 14.75
C PRO A 32 1.63 9.46 13.50
N CYS A 33 2.91 9.30 13.15
CA CYS A 33 3.31 8.50 11.99
C CYS A 33 3.02 7.00 12.17
N ARG A 34 3.08 6.48 13.40
CA ARG A 34 2.68 5.09 13.69
C ARG A 34 1.18 4.91 13.45
N GLU A 35 0.37 5.85 13.92
CA GLU A 35 -1.08 5.83 13.70
C GLU A 35 -1.41 5.97 12.21
N ALA A 36 -0.77 6.92 11.52
CA ALA A 36 -0.92 7.11 10.08
C ALA A 36 -0.57 5.84 9.28
N ALA A 37 0.50 5.13 9.63
CA ALA A 37 0.85 3.87 8.97
C ALA A 37 -0.26 2.81 9.10
N ARG A 38 -0.84 2.66 10.31
CA ARG A 38 -1.96 1.74 10.55
C ARG A 38 -3.20 2.17 9.76
N ASP A 39 -3.54 3.46 9.84
CA ASP A 39 -4.78 3.98 9.26
C ASP A 39 -4.71 3.95 7.72
N ILE A 40 -3.56 4.25 7.12
CA ILE A 40 -3.30 4.04 5.68
C ILE A 40 -3.56 2.59 5.30
N ALA A 41 -3.02 1.62 6.05
CA ALA A 41 -3.17 0.21 5.73
C ALA A 41 -4.65 -0.23 5.76
N GLU A 42 -5.41 0.19 6.79
CA GLU A 42 -6.82 -0.15 6.92
C GLU A 42 -7.71 0.55 5.88
N VAL A 43 -7.49 1.86 5.62
CA VAL A 43 -8.25 2.61 4.62
C VAL A 43 -8.01 2.08 3.21
N VAL A 44 -6.74 1.82 2.84
CA VAL A 44 -6.41 1.21 1.54
C VAL A 44 -7.07 -0.16 1.42
N LYS A 45 -6.96 -1.01 2.44
CA LYS A 45 -7.58 -2.35 2.43
C LYS A 45 -9.10 -2.28 2.27
N ALA A 46 -9.77 -1.35 2.96
CA ALA A 46 -11.20 -1.13 2.83
C ALA A 46 -11.57 -0.70 1.39
N ARG A 47 -10.94 0.35 0.87
CA ARG A 47 -11.22 0.85 -0.49
C ARG A 47 -10.94 -0.17 -1.58
N VAL A 48 -9.89 -1.00 -1.42
CA VAL A 48 -9.60 -2.08 -2.38
C VAL A 48 -10.67 -3.18 -2.31
N ARG A 49 -11.20 -3.49 -1.13
CA ARG A 49 -12.34 -4.42 -0.99
C ARG A 49 -13.60 -3.88 -1.66
N ASP A 50 -13.86 -2.58 -1.55
CA ASP A 50 -15.02 -1.92 -2.15
C ASP A 50 -15.00 -1.92 -3.70
N LEU A 51 -13.84 -2.16 -4.32
CA LEU A 51 -13.76 -2.38 -5.78
C LEU A 51 -14.50 -3.66 -6.24
N GLY A 52 -14.90 -4.53 -5.30
CA GLY A 52 -15.64 -5.75 -5.60
C GLY A 52 -14.80 -6.73 -6.41
N VAL A 53 -13.62 -7.09 -5.89
CA VAL A 53 -12.69 -8.04 -6.50
C VAL A 53 -12.87 -9.42 -5.86
N PRO A 54 -13.78 -10.26 -6.37
CA PRO A 54 -14.10 -11.53 -5.74
C PRO A 54 -12.88 -12.44 -5.74
N ARG A 55 -12.79 -13.30 -4.71
CA ARG A 55 -11.78 -14.35 -4.60
C ARG A 55 -10.33 -13.88 -4.53
N TYR A 56 -10.09 -12.63 -4.12
CA TYR A 56 -8.75 -12.16 -3.76
C TYR A 56 -8.63 -11.96 -2.25
N LYS A 57 -7.61 -12.58 -1.65
CA LYS A 57 -7.12 -12.17 -0.33
C LYS A 57 -6.29 -10.89 -0.51
N ILE A 58 -6.67 -9.85 0.22
CA ILE A 58 -5.99 -8.55 0.20
C ILE A 58 -5.10 -8.41 1.42
N VAL A 59 -3.81 -8.18 1.19
CA VAL A 59 -2.82 -7.87 2.22
C VAL A 59 -2.24 -6.49 1.93
N VAL A 60 -2.23 -5.62 2.95
CA VAL A 60 -1.67 -4.26 2.83
C VAL A 60 -0.55 -4.10 3.84
N VAL A 61 0.59 -3.58 3.40
CA VAL A 61 1.74 -3.29 4.25
C VAL A 61 2.15 -1.85 4.02
N ALA A 62 2.12 -1.02 5.08
CA ALA A 62 2.52 0.37 5.04
C ALA A 62 3.71 0.63 5.98
N HIS A 63 4.66 1.41 5.49
CA HIS A 63 5.81 1.90 6.25
C HIS A 63 5.80 3.42 6.19
N VAL A 64 6.00 4.08 7.34
CA VAL A 64 6.21 5.52 7.43
C VAL A 64 7.44 5.73 8.30
N GLY A 65 8.39 6.54 7.84
CA GLY A 65 9.64 6.78 8.54
C GLY A 65 10.19 8.17 8.31
N GLN A 66 11.13 8.57 9.16
CA GLN A 66 11.77 9.88 9.07
C GLN A 66 12.63 9.96 7.80
N LEU A 67 12.55 11.08 7.10
CA LEU A 67 13.46 11.41 6.02
C LEU A 67 14.66 12.17 6.61
N GLY A 68 15.81 11.50 6.63
CA GLY A 68 17.10 12.07 7.03
C GLY A 68 18.20 11.62 6.08
N GLU A 69 19.47 11.75 6.48
CA GLU A 69 20.63 11.33 5.67
C GLU A 69 20.89 9.80 5.69
N GLN A 70 19.88 9.02 6.03
CA GLN A 70 19.97 7.56 6.14
C GLN A 70 19.60 6.90 4.81
N SER A 71 20.27 5.78 4.49
CA SER A 71 19.85 4.91 3.40
C SER A 71 18.86 3.85 3.91
N LEU A 72 17.82 3.59 3.11
CA LEU A 72 16.84 2.54 3.39
C LEU A 72 16.53 1.77 2.12
N GLN A 73 16.54 0.44 2.22
CA GLN A 73 16.10 -0.45 1.17
C GLN A 73 14.95 -1.33 1.67
N ILE A 74 13.82 -1.30 0.97
CA ILE A 74 12.67 -2.15 1.22
C ILE A 74 12.53 -3.09 0.02
N GLY A 75 12.49 -4.39 0.27
CA GLY A 75 12.31 -5.41 -0.75
C GLY A 75 11.29 -6.46 -0.31
N SER A 76 10.58 -7.03 -1.28
CA SER A 76 9.59 -8.09 -1.08
C SER A 76 9.90 -9.28 -1.99
N ARG A 77 9.73 -10.49 -1.48
CA ARG A 77 9.77 -11.74 -2.27
C ARG A 77 8.46 -12.49 -2.06
N CYS A 78 7.88 -12.99 -3.15
CA CYS A 78 6.60 -13.72 -3.12
C CYS A 78 6.77 -15.10 -3.75
N LEU A 79 6.07 -16.08 -3.19
CA LEU A 79 5.87 -17.40 -3.79
C LEU A 79 4.37 -17.53 -4.11
N TRP A 80 4.02 -17.37 -5.38
CA TRP A 80 2.64 -17.19 -5.85
C TRP A 80 2.52 -17.49 -7.35
N ASP A 81 1.30 -17.55 -7.89
CA ASP A 81 1.03 -17.77 -9.32
C ASP A 81 1.10 -16.44 -10.11
N PRO A 82 2.09 -16.24 -11.01
CA PRO A 82 2.24 -15.00 -11.77
C PRO A 82 1.08 -14.73 -12.76
N GLY A 83 0.23 -15.72 -13.03
CA GLY A 83 -0.93 -15.57 -13.90
C GLY A 83 -2.16 -14.97 -13.20
N THR A 84 -2.24 -15.08 -11.87
CA THR A 84 -3.44 -14.72 -11.09
C THR A 84 -3.15 -13.78 -9.93
N ASP A 85 -1.99 -13.92 -9.30
CA ASP A 85 -1.53 -13.12 -8.16
C ASP A 85 -0.73 -11.90 -8.61
N THR A 86 -0.87 -10.80 -7.89
CA THR A 86 -0.15 -9.56 -8.22
C THR A 86 -0.04 -8.61 -7.03
N PHE A 87 0.69 -7.52 -7.21
CA PHE A 87 0.80 -6.44 -6.23
C PHE A 87 0.76 -5.06 -6.90
N SER A 88 0.51 -4.07 -6.06
CA SER A 88 0.62 -2.64 -6.37
C SER A 88 1.45 -1.98 -5.26
N SER A 89 2.25 -0.98 -5.62
CA SER A 89 3.18 -0.31 -4.71
C SER A 89 3.21 1.18 -4.97
N TYR A 90 3.27 1.97 -3.90
CA TYR A 90 3.40 3.42 -3.97
C TYR A 90 4.42 3.93 -2.96
N VAL A 91 5.29 4.82 -3.43
CA VAL A 91 6.32 5.49 -2.64
C VAL A 91 6.00 6.98 -2.58
N PHE A 92 5.98 7.52 -1.37
CA PHE A 92 5.75 8.92 -1.08
C PHE A 92 6.93 9.49 -0.30
N LYS A 93 7.26 10.77 -0.54
CA LYS A 93 8.24 11.54 0.23
C LYS A 93 7.77 12.98 0.33
N ASN A 94 7.98 13.59 1.48
CA ASN A 94 7.90 15.05 1.66
C ASN A 94 9.20 15.58 2.26
N THR A 95 9.19 16.76 2.89
CA THR A 95 10.38 17.40 3.44
C THR A 95 10.93 16.74 4.72
N SER A 96 10.18 15.87 5.39
CA SER A 96 10.58 15.31 6.71
C SER A 96 10.32 13.82 6.89
N LEU A 97 9.51 13.19 6.03
CA LEU A 97 9.19 11.77 6.09
C LEU A 97 9.16 11.11 4.70
N PHE A 98 9.22 9.79 4.71
CA PHE A 98 8.89 8.95 3.58
C PHE A 98 7.78 7.96 3.97
N ALA A 99 7.08 7.45 2.97
CA ALA A 99 6.19 6.31 3.14
C ALA A 99 6.26 5.35 1.96
N VAL A 100 6.08 4.06 2.25
CA VAL A 100 5.97 3.00 1.25
C VAL A 100 4.78 2.13 1.60
N ALA A 101 3.80 2.07 0.71
CA ALA A 101 2.61 1.25 0.86
C ALA A 101 2.52 0.22 -0.26
N ASN A 102 2.32 -1.04 0.10
CA ASN A 102 2.18 -2.17 -0.81
C ASN A 102 0.85 -2.87 -0.59
N VAL A 103 0.18 -3.23 -1.67
CA VAL A 103 -1.04 -4.05 -1.68
C VAL A 103 -0.75 -5.33 -2.45
N TYR A 104 -0.98 -6.47 -1.84
CA TYR A 104 -0.87 -7.78 -2.48
C TYR A 104 -2.27 -8.36 -2.66
N GLY A 105 -2.60 -8.72 -3.90
CA GLY A 105 -3.80 -9.46 -4.26
C GLY A 105 -3.43 -10.90 -4.56
N VAL A 106 -3.83 -11.82 -3.67
CA VAL A 106 -3.60 -13.26 -3.84
C VAL A 106 -4.92 -13.95 -4.15
N TYR A 107 -5.04 -14.53 -5.34
CA TYR A 107 -6.21 -15.24 -5.81
C TYR A 107 -6.40 -16.54 -5.03
N PHE A 108 -7.61 -16.77 -4.57
CA PHE A 108 -8.04 -18.01 -3.95
C PHE A 108 -8.69 -18.86 -5.05
N GLU A 109 -8.23 -20.08 -5.28
CA GLU A 109 -8.81 -21.02 -6.27
C GLU A 109 -10.13 -21.64 -5.83
#